data_AF-A0A7Y2PE93-F1
#
_entry.id   AF-A0A7Y2PE93-F1
#
_cell.length_a   1.000
_cell.length_b   1.000
_cell.length_c   1.000
_cell.angle_alpha   90.00
_cell.angle_beta   90.00
_cell.angle_gamma   90.00
#
_symmetry.space_group_name_H-M   'P 1'
#
loop_
_entity.id
_entity.type
_entity.pdbx_description
1 polymer ?
#
loop_
_entity_poly.entity_id
_entity_poly.type
_entity_poly.pdbx_seq_one_letter_code
_entity_poly.pdbx_strand_id
1 'polypeptide(L)'
;MTLFKLDENYAPSSFAAAPLVISYVLSSTVSIVTTVSGDARQYATVAIWNGSWMVWSATLTQAEPTATLPSDIILGSLTIKKGGTFNLQIPTTIQPGGITASLTLVTPNNPAGIPFNATVASWPLSS
;
A
#
# COMPACT_ATOMS: atom_id res chain seq x y z
N MET A 1 32.75 -11.29 -41.22
CA MET A 1 31.98 -10.12 -40.77
C MET A 1 30.64 -10.64 -40.31
N THR A 2 30.53 -10.92 -39.01
CA THR A 2 29.37 -11.62 -38.44
C THR A 2 28.29 -10.59 -38.16
N LEU A 3 27.15 -10.71 -38.84
CA LEU A 3 25.95 -9.92 -38.55
C LEU A 3 25.50 -10.24 -37.12
N PHE A 4 25.54 -9.24 -36.23
CA PHE A 4 24.85 -9.32 -34.94
C PHE A 4 23.35 -9.32 -35.21
N LYS A 5 22.77 -10.50 -35.15
CA LYS A 5 21.35 -10.71 -35.10
C LYS A 5 20.86 -10.28 -33.70
N LEU A 6 20.16 -9.13 -33.66
CA LEU A 6 19.45 -8.61 -32.49
C LEU A 6 18.19 -9.47 -32.29
N ASP A 7 18.39 -10.71 -31.87
CA ASP A 7 17.32 -11.68 -31.70
C ASP A 7 16.90 -11.73 -30.22
N GLU A 8 15.58 -11.62 -30.01
CA GLU A 8 14.82 -12.46 -29.08
C GLU A 8 14.58 -12.08 -27.61
N ASN A 9 15.02 -10.93 -27.08
CA ASN A 9 14.72 -10.59 -25.66
C ASN A 9 13.93 -9.31 -25.39
N TYR A 10 13.36 -8.66 -26.41
CA TYR A 10 12.46 -7.51 -26.20
C TYR A 10 11.00 -7.93 -26.35
N ALA A 11 10.51 -8.72 -25.40
CA ALA A 11 9.08 -9.00 -25.27
C ALA A 11 8.42 -7.84 -24.48
N PRO A 12 7.42 -7.13 -25.04
CA PRO A 12 6.71 -6.05 -24.34
C PRO A 12 5.92 -6.53 -23.11
N SER A 13 5.83 -7.84 -22.86
CA SER A 13 5.23 -8.43 -21.66
C SER A 13 6.03 -8.21 -20.37
N SER A 14 7.32 -7.86 -20.45
CA SER A 14 8.12 -7.63 -19.23
C SER A 14 7.82 -6.29 -18.53
N PHE A 15 7.10 -5.37 -19.18
CA PHE A 15 6.59 -4.15 -18.56
C PHE A 15 5.22 -4.34 -17.88
N ALA A 16 4.57 -5.51 -18.03
CA ALA A 16 3.26 -5.78 -17.45
C ALA A 16 3.28 -6.15 -15.95
N ALA A 17 4.46 -6.36 -15.34
CA ALA A 17 4.58 -6.92 -13.99
C ALA A 17 5.44 -6.08 -13.02
N ALA A 18 5.81 -4.84 -13.37
CA ALA A 18 6.52 -3.97 -12.42
C ALA A 18 5.59 -3.61 -11.25
N PRO A 19 6.04 -3.71 -9.98
CA PRO A 19 5.21 -3.35 -8.85
C PRO A 19 4.75 -1.89 -8.91
N LEU A 20 3.44 -1.66 -8.74
CA LEU A 20 2.90 -0.32 -8.65
C LEU A 20 3.06 0.18 -7.21
N VAL A 21 3.83 1.24 -7.01
CA VAL A 21 4.06 1.84 -5.69
C VAL A 21 3.26 3.13 -5.57
N ILE A 22 2.37 3.19 -4.59
CA ILE A 22 1.50 4.34 -4.30
C ILE A 22 1.81 4.82 -2.89
N SER A 23 2.06 6.12 -2.71
CA SER A 23 2.31 6.72 -1.40
C SER A 23 1.21 7.70 -1.04
N TYR A 24 0.69 7.54 0.17
CA TYR A 24 -0.23 8.47 0.80
C TYR A 24 0.46 9.13 2.00
N VAL A 25 0.51 10.46 2.00
CA VAL A 25 1.21 11.24 3.02
C VAL A 25 0.23 11.58 4.15
N LEU A 26 0.46 11.05 5.36
CA LEU A 26 -0.34 11.40 6.55
C LEU A 26 0.16 12.69 7.20
N SER A 27 1.47 12.88 7.23
CA SER A 27 2.14 14.05 7.77
C SER A 27 3.47 14.29 7.05
N SER A 28 4.21 15.34 7.42
CA SER A 28 5.51 15.66 6.81
C SER A 28 6.53 14.52 6.88
N THR A 29 6.43 13.63 7.87
CA THR A 29 7.33 12.48 8.01
C THR A 29 6.63 11.14 7.91
N VAL A 30 5.31 11.07 8.11
CA VAL A 30 4.59 9.79 8.12
C VAL A 30 3.86 9.57 6.81
N SER A 31 4.15 8.44 6.16
CA SER A 31 3.45 8.02 4.95
C SER A 31 3.02 6.56 5.03
N ILE A 32 1.95 6.26 4.30
CA ILE A 32 1.50 4.90 4.03
C ILE A 32 1.88 4.61 2.59
N VAL A 33 2.72 3.61 2.38
CA VAL A 33 3.17 3.18 1.06
C VAL A 33 2.54 1.84 0.77
N THR A 34 1.83 1.75 -0.35
CA THR A 34 1.26 0.51 -0.86
C THR A 34 2.02 0.08 -2.08
N THR A 35 2.57 -1.13 -2.06
CA THR A 35 3.20 -1.78 -3.21
C THR A 35 2.27 -2.87 -3.71
N VAL A 36 1.79 -2.75 -4.95
CA VAL A 36 0.87 -3.67 -5.58
C VAL A 36 1.64 -4.54 -6.57
N SER A 37 1.42 -5.85 -6.54
CA SER A 37 2.12 -6.81 -7.37
C SER A 37 1.24 -8.00 -7.79
N GLY A 38 1.79 -8.83 -8.67
CA GLY A 38 1.12 -9.96 -9.32
C GLY A 38 0.39 -9.55 -10.59
N ASP A 39 0.18 -10.52 -11.49
CA ASP A 39 -0.35 -10.29 -12.84
C ASP A 39 -1.75 -9.65 -12.82
N ALA A 40 -2.58 -10.06 -11.87
CA ALA A 40 -3.91 -9.47 -11.65
C ALA A 40 -3.93 -8.40 -10.54
N ARG A 41 -2.77 -7.92 -10.08
CA ARG A 41 -2.65 -6.95 -8.97
C ARG A 41 -3.36 -7.42 -7.69
N GLN A 42 -3.25 -8.71 -7.42
CA GLN A 42 -3.94 -9.41 -6.34
C GLN A 42 -3.17 -9.39 -5.00
N TYR A 43 -1.93 -8.92 -5.01
CA TYR A 43 -1.11 -8.77 -3.81
C TYR A 43 -0.87 -7.29 -3.55
N ALA A 44 -1.10 -6.84 -2.32
CA ALA A 44 -0.84 -5.47 -1.91
C ALA A 44 -0.08 -5.47 -0.58
N THR A 45 1.16 -5.00 -0.58
CA THR A 45 1.92 -4.79 0.65
C THR A 45 1.77 -3.34 1.08
N VAL A 46 1.15 -3.14 2.24
CA VAL A 46 1.01 -1.83 2.87
C VAL A 46 2.09 -1.69 3.92
N ALA A 47 2.78 -0.55 3.91
CA ALA A 47 3.81 -0.22 4.87
C ALA A 47 3.61 1.19 5.41
N ILE A 48 3.79 1.37 6.71
CA ILE A 48 3.85 2.69 7.35
C ILE A 48 5.32 3.06 7.47
N TRP A 49 5.66 4.27 6.99
CA TRP A 49 7.00 4.82 7.02
C TRP A 49 7.04 6.08 7.87
N ASN A 50 8.16 6.29 8.56
CA ASN A 50 8.50 7.54 9.23
C ASN A 50 9.84 8.05 8.70
N GLY A 51 9.78 8.98 7.76
CA GLY A 51 10.92 9.37 6.92
C GLY A 51 11.42 8.17 6.14
N SER A 52 12.67 7.77 6.39
CA SER A 52 13.32 6.63 5.73
C SER A 52 13.19 5.31 6.49
N TRP A 53 12.46 5.28 7.61
CA TRP A 53 12.32 4.09 8.45
C TRP A 53 10.94 3.45 8.27
N MET A 54 10.91 2.18 7.88
CA MET A 54 9.68 1.40 7.88
C MET A 54 9.37 0.96 9.32
N VAL A 55 8.19 1.33 9.82
CA VAL A 55 7.78 1.04 11.21
C VAL A 55 6.84 -0.15 11.31
N TRP A 56 6.12 -0.44 10.23
CA TRP A 56 5.19 -1.55 10.15
C TRP A 56 4.91 -1.88 8.69
N SER A 57 4.65 -3.16 8.39
CA SER A 57 4.18 -3.61 7.10
C SER A 57 3.31 -4.85 7.20
N ALA A 58 2.36 -4.99 6.30
CA ALA A 58 1.61 -6.23 6.10
C ALA A 58 1.30 -6.43 4.62
N THR A 59 1.24 -7.69 4.20
CA THR A 59 0.80 -8.07 2.86
C THR A 59 -0.64 -8.54 2.92
N LEU A 60 -1.49 -7.88 2.12
CA LEU A 60 -2.88 -8.23 1.95
C LEU A 60 -3.05 -9.02 0.65
N THR A 61 -3.93 -10.01 0.70
CA THR A 61 -4.22 -10.91 -0.42
C THR A 61 -5.73 -11.15 -0.51
N GLN A 62 -6.19 -11.87 -1.53
CA GLN A 62 -7.60 -12.27 -1.60
C GLN A 62 -8.02 -13.16 -0.42
N ALA A 63 -7.15 -14.03 0.08
CA ALA A 63 -7.43 -14.90 1.21
C ALA A 63 -7.37 -14.17 2.54
N GLU A 64 -6.58 -13.09 2.61
CA GLU A 64 -6.40 -12.26 3.79
C GLU A 64 -6.47 -10.77 3.38
N PRO A 65 -7.68 -10.24 3.13
CA PRO A 65 -7.86 -8.90 2.59
C PRO A 65 -7.78 -7.82 3.66
N THR A 66 -7.61 -8.17 4.93
CA THR A 66 -7.57 -7.23 6.03
C THR A 66 -6.30 -7.42 6.85
N ALA A 67 -5.53 -6.35 7.01
CA ALA A 67 -4.41 -6.30 7.94
C ALA A 67 -4.78 -5.41 9.13
N THR A 68 -4.48 -5.87 10.34
CA THR A 68 -4.76 -5.13 11.57
C THR A 68 -3.45 -4.76 12.26
N LEU A 69 -3.34 -3.53 12.76
CA LEU A 69 -2.20 -3.13 13.58
C LEU A 69 -2.21 -3.87 14.92
N PRO A 70 -1.18 -4.67 15.26
CA PRO A 70 -1.15 -5.45 16.48
C PRO A 70 -0.85 -4.59 17.73
N SER A 71 -0.23 -3.43 17.55
CA SER A 71 0.20 -2.53 18.62
C SER A 71 0.05 -1.06 18.22
N ASP A 72 0.07 -0.17 19.21
CA ASP A 72 0.18 1.26 18.96
C ASP A 72 1.53 1.54 18.26
N ILE A 73 1.52 2.40 17.25
CA ILE A 73 2.74 2.91 16.59
C ILE A 73 2.91 4.36 16.99
N ILE A 74 4.02 4.66 17.66
CA ILE A 74 4.34 6.01 18.16
C ILE A 74 5.37 6.65 17.22
N LEU A 75 4.98 7.73 16.55
CA LEU A 75 5.73 8.44 15.50
C LEU A 75 5.93 9.90 15.92
N GLY A 76 6.76 10.11 16.94
CA GLY A 76 6.95 11.42 17.55
C GLY A 76 5.67 11.90 18.23
N SER A 77 5.06 12.97 17.72
CA SER A 77 3.79 13.51 18.25
C SER A 77 2.55 12.80 17.69
N LEU A 78 2.67 11.98 16.65
CA LEU A 78 1.55 11.22 16.10
C LEU A 78 1.60 9.78 16.63
N THR A 79 0.49 9.30 17.19
CA THR A 79 0.35 7.87 17.54
C THR A 79 -0.79 7.27 16.75
N ILE A 80 -0.53 6.16 16.05
CA ILE A 80 -1.55 5.34 15.39
C ILE A 80 -1.94 4.24 16.38
N LYS A 81 -3.20 4.17 16.79
CA LYS A 81 -3.65 3.17 17.77
C LYS A 81 -3.72 1.75 17.20
N LYS A 82 -3.45 0.78 18.06
CA LYS A 82 -3.69 -0.64 17.83
C LYS A 82 -5.13 -0.88 17.37
N GLY A 83 -5.34 -1.93 16.59
CA GLY A 83 -6.66 -2.26 16.05
C GLY A 83 -7.08 -1.43 14.85
N GLY A 84 -6.29 -0.43 14.44
CA GLY A 84 -6.46 0.18 13.11
C GLY A 84 -6.30 -0.87 12.02
N THR A 85 -7.04 -0.73 10.93
CA THR A 85 -7.11 -1.73 9.85
C THR A 85 -6.78 -1.14 8.49
N PHE A 86 -6.27 -2.00 7.63
CA PHE A 86 -6.14 -1.79 6.20
C PHE A 86 -6.96 -2.86 5.50
N ASN A 87 -7.83 -2.45 4.59
CA ASN A 87 -8.71 -3.33 3.85
C ASN A 87 -8.41 -3.25 2.35
N LEU A 88 -8.09 -4.39 1.77
CA LEU A 88 -7.91 -4.60 0.35
C LEU A 88 -9.26 -4.75 -0.33
N GLN A 89 -9.54 -3.81 -1.22
CA GLN A 89 -10.54 -3.97 -2.26
C GLN A 89 -9.86 -4.62 -3.46
N ILE A 90 -10.23 -5.87 -3.72
CA ILE A 90 -9.69 -6.64 -4.84
C ILE A 90 -10.24 -6.07 -6.14
N PRO A 91 -9.38 -5.78 -7.14
CA PRO A 91 -9.86 -5.37 -8.45
C PRO A 91 -10.70 -6.47 -9.09
N THR A 92 -11.83 -6.08 -9.69
CA THR A 92 -12.65 -6.96 -10.54
C THR A 92 -12.68 -6.39 -11.95
N THR A 93 -13.45 -7.00 -12.85
CA THR A 93 -13.65 -6.48 -14.22
C THR A 93 -14.41 -5.16 -14.27
N ILE A 94 -15.09 -4.77 -13.18
CA ILE A 94 -15.93 -3.57 -13.12
C ILE A 94 -15.60 -2.64 -11.93
N GLN A 95 -14.71 -3.06 -11.02
CA GLN A 95 -14.37 -2.32 -9.82
C GLN A 95 -12.84 -2.20 -9.66
N PRO A 96 -12.29 -0.97 -9.53
CA PRO A 96 -10.86 -0.77 -9.35
C PRO A 96 -10.38 -1.36 -8.03
N GLY A 97 -9.10 -1.70 -7.97
CA GLY A 97 -8.49 -2.14 -6.72
C GLY A 97 -8.14 -0.96 -5.82
N GLY A 98 -8.00 -1.21 -4.53
CA GLY A 98 -7.59 -0.18 -3.59
C GLY A 98 -7.32 -0.68 -2.19
N ILE A 99 -6.71 0.19 -1.39
CA ILE A 99 -6.55 0.02 0.05
C ILE A 99 -7.29 1.13 0.76
N THR A 100 -8.20 0.76 1.65
CA THR A 100 -8.82 1.69 2.59
C THR A 100 -8.21 1.50 3.97
N ALA A 101 -7.74 2.58 4.57
CA ALA A 101 -7.23 2.61 5.92
C ALA A 101 -8.32 3.14 6.86
N SER A 102 -8.54 2.42 7.96
CA SER A 102 -9.42 2.80 9.07
C SER A 102 -8.60 2.79 10.36
N LEU A 103 -8.08 3.95 10.73
CA LEU A 103 -7.12 4.14 11.81
C LEU A 103 -7.69 5.10 12.87
N THR A 104 -7.12 5.06 14.07
CA THR A 104 -7.34 6.10 15.09
C THR A 104 -6.01 6.80 15.35
N LEU A 105 -5.98 8.10 15.08
CA LEU A 105 -4.79 8.94 15.19
C LEU A 105 -4.86 9.78 16.46
N VAL A 106 -3.83 9.73 17.30
CA VAL A 106 -3.69 10.57 18.49
C VAL A 106 -2.59 11.60 18.25
N THR A 107 -2.87 12.86 18.60
CA THR A 107 -1.91 13.97 18.53
C THR A 107 -1.99 14.79 19.81
N PRO A 108 -1.01 15.65 20.16
CA PRO A 108 -1.07 16.49 21.35
C PRO A 108 -2.33 17.36 21.40
N ASN A 109 -2.79 17.82 20.23
CA ASN A 109 -3.99 18.66 20.12
C ASN A 109 -5.29 17.84 20.17
N ASN A 110 -5.22 16.53 19.92
CA ASN A 110 -6.37 15.62 19.97
C ASN A 110 -5.99 14.35 20.76
N PRO A 111 -5.82 14.45 22.09
CA PRO A 111 -5.34 13.36 22.91
C PRO A 111 -6.35 12.20 23.03
N ALA A 112 -7.64 12.47 22.84
CA ALA A 112 -8.70 11.45 22.82
C ALA A 112 -8.67 10.59 21.54
N GLY A 113 -7.93 11.00 20.52
CA GLY A 113 -7.87 10.35 19.21
C GLY A 113 -8.94 10.84 18.25
N ILE A 114 -8.58 10.87 16.96
CA ILE A 114 -9.48 11.18 15.85
C ILE A 114 -9.54 9.98 14.91
N PRO A 115 -10.73 9.62 14.39
CA PRO A 115 -10.84 8.59 13.37
C PRO A 115 -10.25 9.10 12.06
N PHE A 116 -9.51 8.23 11.38
CA PHE A 116 -8.99 8.43 10.03
C PHE A 116 -9.50 7.31 9.15
N ASN A 117 -10.38 7.66 8.20
CA ASN A 117 -10.94 6.72 7.24
C ASN A 117 -10.70 7.26 5.83
N ALA A 118 -9.77 6.67 5.10
CA ALA A 118 -9.40 7.14 3.77
C ALA A 118 -8.92 6.01 2.87
N THR A 119 -9.16 6.16 1.56
CA THR A 119 -8.48 5.36 0.55
C THR A 119 -7.04 5.85 0.44
N VAL A 120 -6.09 5.00 0.84
CA VAL A 120 -4.65 5.31 0.86
C VAL A 120 -3.92 4.80 -0.38
N ALA A 121 -4.57 3.95 -1.17
CA ALA A 121 -4.11 3.56 -2.48
C ALA A 121 -5.29 3.14 -3.36
N SER A 122 -5.22 3.43 -4.66
CA SER A 122 -6.16 2.92 -5.65
C SER A 122 -5.44 2.67 -6.96
N TRP A 123 -5.83 1.62 -7.68
CA TRP A 123 -5.28 1.28 -8.97
C TRP A 123 -6.37 0.85 -9.94
N PRO A 124 -6.18 1.12 -11.25
CA PRO A 124 -7.19 0.81 -12.26
C PRO A 124 -7.41 -0.70 -12.40
N LEU A 125 -8.54 -1.04 -13.02
CA LEU A 125 -8.93 -2.39 -13.40
C LEU A 125 -7.76 -3.11 -14.07
N SER A 126 -7.54 -4.38 -13.74
CA SER A 126 -6.63 -5.23 -14.52
C SER A 126 -7.24 -5.38 -15.92
N SER A 127 -6.59 -4.78 -16.93
CA SER A 127 -6.95 -4.89 -18.34
C SER A 127 -6.71 -6.28 -18.88
#